data_AF-A0A7V9BSZ7-F1
#
_entry.id   AF-A0A7V9BSZ7-F1
#
_cell.length_a   1.000
_cell.length_b   1.000
_cell.length_c   1.000
_cell.angle_alpha   90.00
_cell.angle_beta   90.00
_cell.angle_gamma   90.00
#
_symmetry.space_group_name_H-M   'P 1'
#
loop_
_entity.id
_entity.type
_entity.pdbx_description
1 polymer ?
#
loop_
_entity_poly.entity_id
_entity_poly.type
_entity_poly.pdbx_seq_one_letter_code
_entity_poly.pdbx_strand_id
1 'polypeptide(L)'
;EAAAGDAARFVAASHEDPTEMLRERLRRGDTAVLGDPGPAPAIPPEVHEELVLTFLARHYRDWVDHPLPALGGATPREAAGRPQLVTQLVSLVRGIEGMYQGALRDGQPAYDPSWMWEELGLPEVRPPAPHVAAHDRLDAAHPGLGVLTRQVAHRLRQQPGFDERTHRCRPGDLEQDLDAARFLAEQEVARSYLPWLVDFELHRRKTFSVDRALAWMLLHTTLDVAASDVRLPFASFALTFTDRAVLSLAERLVASTRRHSPVAGHFARVVTVFVSGDTHGLELRIAVDPLGSDPPVILEHSVPLVAERLRGIDPEGTPPPLAGLVHAVVSAVLYATSAGAPAEHRPSSAEPGRTGSAPAHPSDEIFHLPGTIDLSRLRQLQTLERVPSGRQMLHRFLVRGHWRRPGKAAKDQRLRWIEPYWKGPELAAIIEKAYRLMP
;
A
#
# COMPACT_ATOMS: atom_id res chain seq x y z
N GLU A 1 -9.41 37.52 -45.07
CA GLU A 1 -8.82 36.17 -45.17
C GLU A 1 -7.29 36.14 -45.25
N ALA A 2 -6.60 37.08 -44.62
CA ALA A 2 -5.17 36.93 -44.34
C ALA A 2 -4.82 37.82 -43.14
N ALA A 3 -3.91 37.33 -42.28
CA ALA A 3 -3.34 37.98 -41.08
C ALA A 3 -4.11 37.82 -39.76
N ALA A 4 -4.23 36.58 -39.26
CA ALA A 4 -4.22 36.28 -37.81
C ALA A 4 -3.92 34.79 -37.52
N GLY A 5 -3.15 34.11 -38.38
CA GLY A 5 -2.97 32.65 -38.35
C GLY A 5 -1.73 32.13 -37.64
N ASP A 6 -1.01 32.95 -36.85
CA ASP A 6 0.28 32.53 -36.27
C ASP A 6 0.60 33.09 -34.87
N ALA A 7 -0.36 33.72 -34.19
CA ALA A 7 -0.13 34.40 -32.90
C ALA A 7 -0.79 33.71 -31.69
N ALA A 8 -0.85 32.37 -31.70
CA ALA A 8 -1.22 31.59 -30.52
C ALA A 8 -0.45 30.25 -30.49
N ARG A 9 0.89 30.31 -30.57
CA ARG A 9 1.71 29.21 -30.07
C ARG A 9 1.67 29.26 -28.55
N PHE A 10 0.75 28.50 -27.97
CA PHE A 10 0.87 28.05 -26.60
C PHE A 10 2.28 27.45 -26.44
N VAL A 11 3.11 28.04 -25.57
CA VAL A 11 4.36 27.44 -25.12
C VAL A 11 3.98 26.28 -24.18
N ALA A 12 3.45 25.21 -24.77
CA ALA A 12 3.27 23.94 -24.10
C ALA A 12 4.64 23.23 -24.16
N ALA A 13 5.30 23.17 -23.00
CA ALA A 13 6.48 22.35 -22.78
C ALA A 13 6.21 20.93 -23.28
N SER A 14 6.99 20.47 -24.27
CA SER A 14 6.99 19.08 -24.72
C SER A 14 7.45 18.18 -23.57
N HIS A 15 6.50 17.73 -22.76
CA HIS A 15 6.70 16.59 -21.88
C HIS A 15 6.44 15.36 -22.74
N GLU A 16 7.51 14.84 -23.33
CA GLU A 16 7.48 13.57 -24.06
C GLU A 16 7.20 12.46 -23.03
N ASP A 17 6.13 11.66 -23.22
CA ASP A 17 5.77 10.59 -22.29
C ASP A 17 6.91 9.55 -22.25
N PRO A 18 7.64 9.41 -21.12
CA PRO A 18 8.77 8.50 -21.05
C PRO A 18 8.38 7.04 -21.27
N THR A 19 7.12 6.70 -21.01
CA THR A 19 6.55 5.37 -21.22
C THR A 19 6.40 5.07 -22.71
N GLU A 20 5.88 6.01 -23.50
CA GLU A 20 5.82 5.89 -24.96
C GLU A 20 7.21 5.84 -25.57
N MET A 21 8.15 6.66 -25.09
CA MET A 21 9.55 6.61 -25.53
C MET A 21 10.17 5.22 -25.31
N LEU A 22 9.94 4.60 -24.15
CA LEU A 22 10.43 3.25 -23.88
C LEU A 22 9.73 2.21 -24.77
N ARG A 23 8.40 2.28 -24.92
CA ARG A 23 7.66 1.37 -25.83
C ARG A 23 8.20 1.47 -27.25
N GLU A 24 8.51 2.67 -27.71
CA GLU A 24 9.07 2.87 -29.04
C GLU A 24 10.48 2.28 -29.17
N ARG A 25 11.34 2.42 -28.15
CA ARG A 25 12.67 1.76 -28.11
C ARG A 25 12.56 0.23 -28.12
N LEU A 26 11.63 -0.32 -27.34
CA LEU A 26 11.36 -1.76 -27.31
C LEU A 26 10.85 -2.26 -28.67
N ARG A 27 9.95 -1.50 -29.32
CA ARG A 27 9.46 -1.81 -30.68
C ARG A 27 10.56 -1.75 -31.74
N ARG A 28 11.53 -0.85 -31.59
CA ARG A 28 12.69 -0.71 -32.49
C ARG A 28 13.76 -1.79 -32.27
N GLY A 29 13.63 -2.64 -31.25
CA GLY A 29 14.58 -3.72 -31.00
C GLY A 29 15.93 -3.26 -30.44
N ASP A 30 15.99 -2.08 -29.82
CA ASP A 30 17.20 -1.56 -29.15
C ASP A 30 17.46 -2.29 -27.82
N THR A 31 17.53 -3.62 -27.84
CA THR A 31 18.20 -4.40 -26.81
C THR A 31 19.66 -4.52 -27.21
N ALA A 32 20.44 -3.48 -26.93
CA ALA A 32 21.90 -3.56 -27.05
C ALA A 32 22.47 -4.48 -25.96
N VAL A 33 22.24 -5.79 -26.10
CA VAL A 33 22.96 -6.95 -25.53
C VAL A 33 22.24 -8.21 -26.07
N LEU A 34 22.97 -9.06 -26.81
CA LEU A 34 22.61 -10.35 -27.43
C LEU A 34 22.12 -10.27 -28.89
N GLY A 35 22.81 -11.00 -29.77
CA GLY A 35 22.73 -10.90 -31.23
C GLY A 35 21.58 -11.66 -31.90
N ASP A 36 21.45 -11.31 -33.19
CA ASP A 36 20.56 -11.78 -34.27
C ASP A 36 19.03 -11.64 -34.06
N PRO A 37 18.29 -10.87 -34.89
CA PRO A 37 16.87 -10.61 -34.71
C PRO A 37 16.03 -11.73 -35.34
N GLY A 38 15.80 -12.80 -34.57
CA GLY A 38 14.58 -13.59 -34.74
C GLY A 38 13.34 -12.79 -34.28
N PRO A 39 12.11 -13.17 -34.66
CA PRO A 39 10.91 -12.54 -34.10
C PRO A 39 10.95 -12.66 -32.58
N ALA A 40 11.12 -11.52 -31.90
CA ALA A 40 11.23 -11.49 -30.45
C ALA A 40 9.96 -12.11 -29.84
N PRO A 41 10.08 -13.11 -28.95
CA PRO A 41 8.93 -13.61 -28.22
C PRO A 41 8.27 -12.44 -27.49
N ALA A 42 6.93 -12.37 -27.53
CA ALA A 42 6.18 -11.32 -26.84
C ALA A 42 6.54 -11.37 -25.34
N ILE A 43 7.13 -10.30 -24.83
CA ILE A 43 7.51 -10.19 -23.41
C ILE A 43 6.23 -10.35 -22.58
N PRO A 44 6.19 -11.26 -21.57
CA PRO A 44 5.04 -11.39 -20.70
C PRO A 44 4.64 -10.04 -20.09
N PRO A 45 3.33 -9.71 -19.99
CA PRO A 45 2.88 -8.41 -19.49
C PRO A 45 3.49 -7.99 -18.14
N GLU A 46 3.74 -8.96 -17.26
CA GLU A 46 4.33 -8.76 -15.94
C GLU A 46 5.80 -8.35 -16.03
N VAL A 47 6.57 -9.02 -16.90
CA VAL A 47 7.98 -8.68 -17.17
C VAL A 47 8.07 -7.32 -17.88
N HIS A 48 7.13 -7.02 -18.77
CA HIS A 48 7.05 -5.72 -19.41
C HIS A 48 6.74 -4.59 -18.40
N GLU A 49 5.80 -4.80 -17.47
CA GLU A 49 5.50 -3.84 -16.40
C GLU A 49 6.74 -3.56 -15.55
N GLU A 50 7.44 -4.60 -15.07
CA GLU A 50 8.64 -4.46 -14.25
C GLU A 50 9.75 -3.67 -14.96
N LEU A 51 9.99 -3.96 -16.25
CA LEU A 51 10.97 -3.23 -17.06
C LEU A 51 10.60 -1.75 -17.20
N VAL A 52 9.33 -1.45 -17.48
CA VAL A 52 8.85 -0.07 -17.60
C VAL A 52 8.99 0.68 -16.28
N LEU A 53 8.57 0.08 -15.16
CA LEU A 53 8.68 0.71 -13.85
C LEU A 53 10.15 0.93 -13.45
N THR A 54 11.03 -0.01 -13.76
CA THR A 54 12.47 0.13 -13.51
C THR A 54 13.08 1.27 -14.33
N PHE A 55 12.68 1.38 -15.60
CA PHE A 55 13.10 2.49 -16.46
C PHE A 55 12.59 3.83 -15.93
N LEU A 56 11.30 3.94 -15.60
CA LEU A 56 10.70 5.16 -15.07
C LEU A 56 11.35 5.57 -13.74
N ALA A 57 11.63 4.61 -12.86
CA ALA A 57 12.33 4.85 -11.60
C ALA A 57 13.71 5.45 -11.80
N ARG A 58 14.45 4.99 -12.82
CA ARG A 58 15.74 5.58 -13.20
C ARG A 58 15.57 6.95 -13.85
N HIS A 59 14.61 7.07 -14.76
CA HIS A 59 14.35 8.30 -15.49
C HIS A 59 14.01 9.46 -14.55
N TYR A 60 13.05 9.29 -13.65
CA TYR A 60 12.63 10.35 -12.73
C TYR A 60 13.68 10.67 -11.66
N ARG A 61 14.57 9.72 -11.36
CA ARG A 61 15.74 9.96 -10.53
C ARG A 61 16.77 10.82 -11.24
N ASP A 62 17.05 10.57 -12.51
CA ASP A 62 17.94 11.43 -13.29
C ASP A 62 17.29 12.80 -13.52
N TRP A 63 15.95 12.85 -13.65
CA TRP A 63 15.18 14.07 -13.87
C TRP A 63 15.38 15.12 -12.77
N VAL A 64 15.43 14.74 -11.49
CA VAL A 64 15.57 15.71 -10.37
C VAL A 64 16.90 16.46 -10.39
N ASP A 65 17.91 15.90 -11.05
CA ASP A 65 19.25 16.45 -11.21
C ASP A 65 19.52 16.93 -12.66
N HIS A 66 18.53 16.86 -13.54
CA HIS A 66 18.65 17.27 -14.93
C HIS A 66 18.25 18.75 -15.12
N PRO A 67 19.07 19.58 -15.79
CA PRO A 67 18.69 20.95 -16.14
C PRO A 67 17.43 21.00 -17.01
N LEU A 68 16.40 21.74 -16.57
CA LEU A 68 15.14 21.83 -17.31
C LEU A 68 14.97 23.20 -17.98
N PRO A 69 14.68 23.26 -19.29
CA PRO A 69 14.39 24.52 -19.97
C PRO A 69 13.23 25.30 -19.34
N ALA A 70 12.22 24.58 -18.85
CA ALA A 70 11.11 25.18 -18.11
C ALA A 70 11.61 25.98 -16.91
N LEU A 71 12.61 25.47 -16.16
CA LEU A 71 13.17 26.13 -14.98
C LEU A 71 14.33 27.09 -15.32
N GLY A 72 14.38 27.59 -16.56
CA GLY A 72 15.45 28.48 -17.01
C GLY A 72 16.83 27.82 -17.03
N GLY A 73 16.89 26.49 -17.23
CA GLY A 73 18.11 25.70 -17.20
C GLY A 73 18.58 25.30 -15.80
N ALA A 74 17.82 25.61 -14.75
CA ALA A 74 18.07 25.06 -13.41
C ALA A 74 17.61 23.60 -13.31
N THR A 75 18.23 22.83 -12.42
CA THR A 75 17.73 21.50 -12.05
C THR A 75 16.54 21.62 -11.09
N PRO A 76 15.67 20.60 -10.99
CA PRO A 76 14.61 20.57 -9.97
C PRO A 76 15.12 20.78 -8.54
N ARG A 77 16.25 20.17 -8.15
CA ARG A 77 16.85 20.40 -6.83
C ARG A 77 17.28 21.85 -6.62
N GLU A 78 17.89 22.48 -7.61
CA GLU A 78 18.27 23.89 -7.52
C GLU A 78 17.05 24.81 -7.47
N ALA A 79 16.02 24.50 -8.26
CA ALA A 79 14.79 25.27 -8.33
C ALA A 79 13.99 25.21 -7.02
N ALA A 80 14.05 24.10 -6.28
CA ALA A 80 13.40 23.97 -4.97
C ALA A 80 13.89 25.02 -3.95
N GLY A 81 15.16 25.45 -4.05
CA GLY A 81 15.74 26.49 -3.21
C GLY A 81 15.49 27.92 -3.69
N ARG A 82 14.84 28.12 -4.84
CA ARG A 82 14.66 29.44 -5.48
C ARG A 82 13.19 29.86 -5.47
N PRO A 83 12.76 30.84 -4.64
CA PRO A 83 11.36 31.22 -4.51
C PRO A 83 10.65 31.53 -5.84
N GLN A 84 11.38 32.08 -6.80
CA GLN A 84 10.84 32.44 -8.12
C GLN A 84 10.53 31.21 -9.01
N LEU A 85 11.18 30.07 -8.77
CA LEU A 85 11.03 28.84 -9.56
C LEU A 85 10.19 27.77 -8.87
N VAL A 86 10.02 27.83 -7.54
CA VAL A 86 9.27 26.82 -6.77
C VAL A 86 7.85 26.62 -7.31
N THR A 87 7.11 27.69 -7.62
CA THR A 87 5.76 27.59 -8.17
C THR A 87 5.74 26.79 -9.48
N GLN A 88 6.73 27.02 -10.34
CA GLN A 88 6.84 26.31 -11.61
C GLN A 88 7.26 24.85 -11.41
N LEU A 89 8.20 24.59 -10.51
CA LEU A 89 8.61 23.24 -10.13
C LEU A 89 7.43 22.42 -9.57
N VAL A 90 6.62 23.01 -8.70
CA VAL A 90 5.39 22.40 -8.18
C VAL A 90 4.44 22.03 -9.32
N SER A 91 4.30 22.90 -10.32
CA SER A 91 3.48 22.61 -11.50
C SER A 91 4.02 21.43 -12.32
N LEU A 92 5.34 21.29 -12.45
CA LEU A 92 5.96 20.17 -13.16
C LEU A 92 5.73 18.85 -12.42
N VAL A 93 5.96 18.80 -11.10
CA VAL A 93 5.72 17.58 -10.30
C VAL A 93 4.25 17.17 -10.34
N ARG A 94 3.31 18.12 -10.30
CA ARG A 94 1.88 17.85 -10.51
C ARG A 94 1.58 17.29 -11.91
N GLY A 95 2.28 17.76 -12.94
CA GLY A 95 2.18 17.18 -14.28
C GLY A 95 2.57 15.71 -14.30
N ILE A 96 3.65 15.33 -13.59
CA ILE A 96 4.09 13.94 -13.44
C ILE A 96 3.06 13.11 -12.66
N GLU A 97 2.47 13.64 -11.60
CA GLU A 97 1.34 12.98 -10.92
C GLU A 97 0.13 12.78 -11.84
N GLY A 98 -0.18 13.76 -12.70
CA GLY A 98 -1.23 13.63 -13.71
C GLY A 98 -0.94 12.51 -14.71
N MET A 99 0.31 12.36 -15.15
CA MET A 99 0.72 11.23 -16.00
C MET A 99 0.57 9.89 -15.28
N TYR A 100 0.94 9.81 -13.99
CA TYR A 100 0.73 8.63 -13.18
C TYR A 100 -0.77 8.24 -13.09
N GLN A 101 -1.64 9.19 -12.79
CA GLN A 101 -3.08 8.98 -12.71
C GLN A 101 -3.70 8.59 -14.07
N GLY A 102 -3.22 9.21 -15.16
CA GLY A 102 -3.58 8.84 -16.53
C GLY A 102 -3.19 7.41 -16.86
N ALA A 103 -1.93 7.03 -16.59
CA ALA A 103 -1.44 5.68 -16.81
C ALA A 103 -2.24 4.63 -16.02
N LEU A 104 -2.59 4.91 -14.76
CA LEU A 104 -3.50 4.06 -13.98
C LEU A 104 -4.88 3.92 -14.65
N ARG A 105 -5.49 5.02 -15.11
CA ARG A 105 -6.82 4.99 -15.75
C ARG A 105 -6.80 4.17 -17.05
N ASP A 106 -5.71 4.30 -17.81
CA ASP A 106 -5.50 3.56 -19.05
C ASP A 106 -4.96 2.14 -18.77
N GLY A 107 -4.77 1.81 -17.49
CA GLY A 107 -4.15 0.59 -16.95
C GLY A 107 -2.88 0.19 -17.67
N GLN A 108 -2.02 1.18 -17.86
CA GLN A 108 -0.63 1.08 -18.25
C GLN A 108 0.26 0.99 -17.00
N PRO A 109 1.51 0.52 -17.13
CA PRO A 109 2.48 0.60 -16.04
C PRO A 109 2.61 2.02 -15.49
N ALA A 110 2.38 2.18 -14.19
CA ALA A 110 2.31 3.48 -13.54
C ALA A 110 3.31 3.53 -12.38
N TYR A 111 4.36 4.34 -12.52
CA TYR A 111 5.37 4.55 -11.47
C TYR A 111 4.95 5.71 -10.57
N ASP A 112 4.86 5.46 -9.26
CA ASP A 112 4.44 6.47 -8.27
C ASP A 112 5.48 7.59 -8.10
N PRO A 113 5.17 8.84 -8.47
CA PRO A 113 6.08 9.97 -8.36
C PRO A 113 5.99 10.69 -7.01
N SER A 114 5.17 10.22 -6.06
CA SER A 114 4.90 10.91 -4.80
C SER A 114 6.15 11.22 -3.97
N TRP A 115 7.19 10.38 -4.09
CA TRP A 115 8.47 10.57 -3.42
C TRP A 115 9.19 11.87 -3.82
N MET A 116 8.90 12.42 -5.01
CA MET A 116 9.57 13.61 -5.54
C MET A 116 9.24 14.86 -4.73
N TRP A 117 8.04 14.95 -4.16
CA TRP A 117 7.66 16.06 -3.28
C TRP A 117 8.59 16.13 -2.06
N GLU A 118 8.77 15.00 -1.41
CA GLU A 118 9.61 14.88 -0.21
C GLU A 118 11.09 15.07 -0.57
N GLU A 119 11.56 14.47 -1.65
CA GLU A 119 12.95 14.61 -2.12
C GLU A 119 13.33 16.06 -2.43
N LEU A 120 12.41 16.82 -3.02
CA LEU A 120 12.61 18.22 -3.39
C LEU A 120 12.27 19.18 -2.25
N GLY A 121 11.88 18.68 -1.06
CA GLY A 121 11.48 19.52 0.07
C GLY A 121 10.25 20.40 -0.22
N LEU A 122 9.41 19.98 -1.16
CA LEU A 122 8.19 20.69 -1.52
C LEU A 122 7.09 20.41 -0.50
N PRO A 123 6.21 21.38 -0.21
CA PRO A 123 5.10 21.16 0.70
C PRO A 123 4.20 20.06 0.14
N GLU A 124 4.00 19.00 0.92
CA GLU A 124 3.12 17.90 0.55
C GLU A 124 1.69 18.44 0.41
N VAL A 125 1.09 18.21 -0.76
CA VAL A 125 -0.28 18.68 -1.05
C VAL A 125 -1.33 17.83 -0.33
N ARG A 126 -0.94 16.64 0.14
CA ARG A 126 -1.82 15.67 0.78
C ARG A 126 -1.47 15.57 2.26
N PRO A 127 -2.29 16.12 3.18
CA PRO A 127 -2.06 15.90 4.60
C PRO A 127 -2.16 14.40 4.94
N PRO A 128 -1.57 13.95 6.06
CA PRO A 128 -1.76 12.57 6.54
C PRO A 128 -3.24 12.19 6.51
N ALA A 129 -3.54 10.97 6.05
CA ALA A 129 -4.91 10.48 6.07
C ALA A 129 -5.43 10.47 7.51
N PRO A 130 -6.62 11.03 7.79
CA PRO A 130 -7.27 10.77 9.06
C PRO A 130 -7.49 9.26 9.20
N HIS A 131 -7.50 8.76 10.43
CA HIS A 131 -7.86 7.37 10.72
C HIS A 131 -9.36 7.17 10.51
N VAL A 132 -9.80 7.17 9.25
CA VAL A 132 -11.18 6.81 8.88
C VAL A 132 -11.15 5.36 8.43
N ALA A 133 -11.85 4.51 9.16
CA ALA A 133 -11.88 3.09 8.85
C ALA A 133 -12.81 2.82 7.66
N ALA A 134 -12.45 1.84 6.81
CA ALA A 134 -13.24 1.51 5.62
C ALA A 134 -14.69 1.11 5.94
N HIS A 135 -14.95 0.50 7.10
CA HIS A 135 -16.31 0.13 7.50
C HIS A 135 -17.20 1.34 7.80
N ASP A 136 -16.64 2.45 8.33
CA ASP A 136 -17.37 3.71 8.52
C ASP A 136 -17.72 4.35 7.17
N ARG A 137 -16.81 4.24 6.19
CA ARG A 137 -17.03 4.72 4.82
C ARG A 137 -18.14 3.94 4.13
N LEU A 138 -18.19 2.63 4.35
CA LEU A 138 -19.26 1.77 3.85
C LEU A 138 -20.60 2.06 4.53
N ASP A 139 -20.63 2.29 5.85
CA ASP A 139 -21.85 2.69 6.56
C ASP A 139 -22.38 4.06 6.09
N ALA A 140 -21.47 5.02 5.84
CA ALA A 140 -21.85 6.31 5.28
C ALA A 140 -22.45 6.18 3.86
N ALA A 141 -21.94 5.26 3.05
CA ALA A 141 -22.48 4.97 1.71
C ALA A 141 -23.76 4.13 1.74
N HIS A 142 -23.95 3.34 2.80
CA HIS A 142 -25.08 2.43 3.00
C HIS A 142 -25.69 2.63 4.38
N PRO A 143 -26.48 3.71 4.60
CA PRO A 143 -26.97 4.08 5.92
C PRO A 143 -27.68 2.92 6.63
N GLY A 144 -27.26 2.63 7.86
CA GLY A 144 -27.83 1.57 8.69
C GLY A 144 -27.03 0.27 8.67
N LEU A 145 -26.06 0.12 7.76
CA LEU A 145 -25.18 -1.06 7.69
C LEU A 145 -24.41 -1.29 8.99
N GLY A 146 -23.89 -0.23 9.61
CA GLY A 146 -23.18 -0.28 10.88
C GLY A 146 -24.09 -0.67 12.04
N VAL A 147 -25.35 -0.23 12.04
CA VAL A 147 -26.34 -0.63 13.05
C VAL A 147 -26.68 -2.12 12.90
N LEU A 148 -26.95 -2.55 11.67
CA LEU A 148 -27.29 -3.94 11.37
C LEU A 148 -26.16 -4.89 11.74
N THR A 149 -24.93 -4.62 11.29
CA THR A 149 -23.75 -5.46 11.56
C THR A 149 -23.54 -5.67 13.07
N ARG A 150 -23.71 -4.61 13.88
CA ARG A 150 -23.66 -4.70 15.35
C ARG A 150 -24.78 -5.56 15.93
N GLN A 151 -26.01 -5.40 15.45
CA GLN A 151 -27.16 -6.16 15.94
C GLN A 151 -27.03 -7.66 15.63
N VAL A 152 -26.67 -7.99 14.39
CA VAL A 152 -26.42 -9.37 13.96
C VAL A 152 -25.29 -9.98 14.79
N ALA A 153 -24.15 -9.28 14.92
CA ALA A 153 -23.03 -9.74 15.73
C ALA A 153 -23.41 -9.92 17.22
N HIS A 154 -24.25 -9.04 17.78
CA HIS A 154 -24.75 -9.18 19.15
C HIS A 154 -25.60 -10.45 19.33
N ARG A 155 -26.52 -10.72 18.40
CA ARG A 155 -27.35 -11.94 18.42
C ARG A 155 -26.50 -13.20 18.29
N LEU A 156 -25.54 -13.23 17.36
CA LEU A 156 -24.63 -14.36 17.17
C LEU A 156 -23.80 -14.66 18.42
N ARG A 157 -23.32 -13.64 19.15
CA ARG A 157 -22.61 -13.83 20.43
C ARG A 157 -23.45 -14.48 21.53
N GLN A 158 -24.77 -14.35 21.45
CA GLN A 158 -25.70 -14.92 22.43
C GLN A 158 -26.11 -16.36 22.09
N GLN A 159 -25.74 -16.87 20.90
CA GLN A 159 -26.10 -18.21 20.49
C GLN A 159 -25.32 -19.28 21.28
N PRO A 160 -25.95 -20.42 21.62
CA PRO A 160 -25.23 -21.56 22.18
C PRO A 160 -24.11 -22.04 21.24
N GLY A 161 -22.92 -22.26 21.79
CA GLY A 161 -21.76 -22.73 21.00
C GLY A 161 -20.98 -21.62 20.28
N PHE A 162 -21.25 -20.34 20.57
CA PHE A 162 -20.36 -19.25 20.16
C PHE A 162 -18.98 -19.39 20.80
N ASP A 163 -17.93 -19.30 19.96
CA ASP A 163 -16.53 -19.28 20.38
C ASP A 163 -15.90 -17.95 19.94
N GLU A 164 -15.52 -17.13 20.92
CA GLU A 164 -14.90 -15.83 20.68
C GLU A 164 -13.62 -15.91 19.83
N ARG A 165 -12.94 -17.06 19.80
CA ARG A 165 -11.66 -17.21 19.09
C ARG A 165 -11.80 -17.68 17.66
N THR A 166 -12.91 -18.34 17.31
CA THR A 166 -13.00 -19.11 16.05
C THR A 166 -14.31 -18.91 15.30
N HIS A 167 -15.36 -18.43 15.98
CA HIS A 167 -16.68 -18.29 15.37
C HIS A 167 -16.67 -17.22 14.26
N ARG A 168 -17.20 -17.59 13.10
CA ARG A 168 -17.40 -16.73 11.94
C ARG A 168 -18.85 -16.83 11.47
N CYS A 169 -19.36 -15.74 10.94
CA CYS A 169 -20.68 -15.63 10.35
C CYS A 169 -20.80 -16.59 9.17
N ARG A 170 -21.76 -17.51 9.26
CA ARG A 170 -22.08 -18.48 8.21
C ARG A 170 -23.16 -17.90 7.30
N PRO A 171 -23.24 -18.33 6.03
CA PRO A 171 -24.31 -17.89 5.12
C PRO A 171 -25.72 -18.04 5.72
N GLY A 172 -25.99 -19.17 6.40
CA GLY A 172 -27.28 -19.42 7.04
C GLY A 172 -27.61 -18.49 8.22
N ASP A 173 -26.61 -17.88 8.87
CA ASP A 173 -26.84 -16.95 9.99
C ASP A 173 -27.51 -15.67 9.50
N LEU A 174 -27.13 -15.19 8.31
CA LEU A 174 -27.71 -13.99 7.69
C LEU A 174 -29.07 -14.27 7.05
N GLU A 175 -29.25 -15.47 6.47
CA GLU A 175 -30.54 -15.88 5.87
C GLU A 175 -31.65 -16.02 6.92
N GLN A 176 -31.31 -16.43 8.14
CA GLN A 176 -32.25 -16.60 9.25
C GLN A 176 -32.52 -15.30 10.01
N ASP A 177 -31.71 -14.26 9.81
CA ASP A 177 -31.85 -12.99 10.49
C ASP A 177 -32.79 -12.05 9.72
N LEU A 178 -33.97 -11.79 10.29
CA LEU A 178 -35.01 -10.99 9.65
C LEU A 178 -34.59 -9.54 9.36
N ASP A 179 -33.76 -8.94 10.21
CA ASP A 179 -33.26 -7.57 9.98
C ASP A 179 -32.26 -7.57 8.82
N ALA A 180 -31.38 -8.57 8.76
CA ALA A 180 -30.45 -8.74 7.65
C ALA A 180 -31.19 -8.99 6.33
N ALA A 181 -32.17 -9.90 6.31
CA ALA A 181 -32.98 -10.18 5.13
C ALA A 181 -33.72 -8.94 4.61
N ARG A 182 -34.33 -8.16 5.51
CA ARG A 182 -35.00 -6.89 5.15
C ARG A 182 -34.03 -5.87 4.59
N PHE A 183 -32.89 -5.67 5.24
CA PHE A 183 -31.88 -4.72 4.78
C PHE A 183 -31.32 -5.09 3.41
N LEU A 184 -31.04 -6.39 3.17
CA LEU A 184 -30.54 -6.88 1.89
C LEU A 184 -31.58 -6.81 0.77
N ALA A 185 -32.88 -6.77 1.08
CA ALA A 185 -33.93 -6.53 0.10
C ALA A 185 -33.96 -5.07 -0.37
N GLU A 186 -33.58 -4.12 0.49
CA GLU A 186 -33.49 -2.69 0.17
C GLU A 186 -32.13 -2.30 -0.43
N GLN A 187 -31.05 -2.92 0.05
CA GLN A 187 -29.66 -2.60 -0.31
C GLN A 187 -28.90 -3.86 -0.73
N GLU A 188 -29.25 -4.43 -1.88
CA GLU A 188 -28.66 -5.69 -2.37
C GLU A 188 -27.13 -5.64 -2.49
N VAL A 189 -26.56 -4.47 -2.82
CA VAL A 189 -25.11 -4.25 -2.91
C VAL A 189 -24.39 -4.57 -1.59
N ALA A 190 -25.04 -4.42 -0.44
CA ALA A 190 -24.45 -4.73 0.86
C ALA A 190 -24.28 -6.22 1.12
N ARG A 191 -24.87 -7.10 0.29
CA ARG A 191 -24.75 -8.56 0.42
C ARG A 191 -23.30 -9.04 0.36
N SER A 192 -22.45 -8.39 -0.43
CA SER A 192 -21.02 -8.70 -0.51
C SER A 192 -20.23 -8.20 0.70
N TYR A 193 -20.76 -7.23 1.46
CA TYR A 193 -20.06 -6.61 2.60
C TYR A 193 -20.45 -7.23 3.94
N LEU A 194 -21.73 -7.58 4.08
CA LEU A 194 -22.33 -7.91 5.36
C LEU A 194 -21.63 -9.07 6.11
N PRO A 195 -21.28 -10.21 5.48
CA PRO A 195 -20.71 -11.35 6.22
C PRO A 195 -19.42 -11.02 6.96
N TRP A 196 -18.47 -10.38 6.26
CA TRP A 196 -17.15 -10.09 6.84
C TRP A 196 -17.16 -8.81 7.71
N LEU A 197 -18.10 -7.89 7.49
CA LEU A 197 -18.34 -6.79 8.44
C LEU A 197 -18.93 -7.31 9.75
N VAL A 198 -19.84 -8.29 9.69
CA VAL A 198 -20.34 -8.99 10.88
C VAL A 198 -19.20 -9.73 11.58
N ASP A 199 -18.32 -10.41 10.85
CA ASP A 199 -17.12 -11.03 11.45
C ASP A 199 -16.22 -10.00 12.14
N PHE A 200 -15.94 -8.90 11.47
CA PHE A 200 -15.15 -7.81 12.04
C PHE A 200 -15.79 -7.26 13.32
N GLU A 201 -17.12 -7.15 13.34
CA GLU A 201 -17.87 -6.77 14.52
C GLU A 201 -17.84 -7.81 15.61
N LEU A 202 -18.04 -9.09 15.30
CA LEU A 202 -17.98 -10.23 16.22
C LEU A 202 -16.67 -10.23 16.99
N HIS A 203 -15.58 -9.95 16.28
CA HIS A 203 -14.23 -9.87 16.81
C HIS A 203 -13.83 -8.48 17.30
N ARG A 204 -14.80 -7.62 17.63
CA ARG A 204 -14.61 -6.33 18.33
C ARG A 204 -13.78 -5.32 17.56
N ARG A 205 -13.91 -5.29 16.23
CA ARG A 205 -13.33 -4.26 15.34
C ARG A 205 -11.83 -4.02 15.51
N LYS A 206 -11.07 -5.06 15.90
CA LYS A 206 -9.64 -4.94 16.19
C LYS A 206 -8.92 -4.43 14.95
N THR A 207 -8.32 -3.25 15.05
CA THR A 207 -7.67 -2.60 13.91
C THR A 207 -6.21 -2.38 14.22
N PHE A 208 -5.32 -2.88 13.36
CA PHE A 208 -3.89 -2.71 13.45
C PHE A 208 -3.43 -1.66 12.44
N SER A 209 -3.05 -0.48 12.93
CA SER A 209 -2.45 0.56 12.10
C SER A 209 -0.96 0.29 11.93
N VAL A 210 -0.55 0.01 10.69
CA VAL A 210 0.83 -0.29 10.35
C VAL A 210 1.56 1.03 10.10
N ASP A 211 2.57 1.31 10.92
CA ASP A 211 3.41 2.49 10.73
C ASP A 211 4.02 2.54 9.32
N ARG A 212 4.22 3.74 8.77
CA ARG A 212 4.71 3.92 7.40
C ARG A 212 6.08 3.28 7.20
N ALA A 213 7.00 3.47 8.14
CA ALA A 213 8.33 2.88 8.07
C ALA A 213 8.26 1.36 8.20
N LEU A 214 7.40 0.86 9.08
CA LEU A 214 7.16 -0.58 9.22
C LEU A 214 6.64 -1.20 7.93
N ALA A 215 5.62 -0.61 7.31
CA ALA A 215 5.03 -1.11 6.06
C ALA A 215 6.09 -1.27 4.95
N TRP A 216 6.94 -0.24 4.78
CA TRP A 216 8.06 -0.32 3.83
C TRP A 216 9.05 -1.43 4.19
N MET A 217 9.46 -1.55 5.46
CA MET A 217 10.40 -2.59 5.89
C MET A 217 9.84 -4.01 5.71
N LEU A 218 8.53 -4.21 5.94
CA LEU A 218 7.87 -5.50 5.75
C LEU A 218 7.82 -5.89 4.27
N LEU A 219 7.58 -4.94 3.36
CA LEU A 219 7.71 -5.17 1.91
C LEU A 219 9.13 -5.60 1.51
N HIS A 220 10.15 -5.14 2.24
CA HIS A 220 11.57 -5.50 2.01
C HIS A 220 12.05 -6.67 2.88
N THR A 221 11.11 -7.44 3.45
CA THR A 221 11.41 -8.63 4.24
C THR A 221 11.19 -9.88 3.41
N THR A 222 12.11 -10.83 3.39
CA THR A 222 11.90 -12.13 2.73
C THR A 222 10.90 -12.97 3.51
N LEU A 223 9.82 -13.36 2.86
CA LEU A 223 8.89 -14.39 3.34
C LEU A 223 9.44 -15.76 2.96
N ASP A 224 10.07 -16.43 3.94
CA ASP A 224 10.40 -17.85 3.91
C ASP A 224 10.09 -18.44 5.29
N VAL A 225 8.81 -18.68 5.54
CA VAL A 225 8.28 -19.16 6.82
C VAL A 225 7.39 -20.38 6.61
N ALA A 226 7.19 -21.21 7.64
CA ALA A 226 6.20 -22.28 7.54
C ALA A 226 4.79 -21.68 7.53
N ALA A 227 3.85 -22.24 6.76
CA ALA A 227 2.47 -21.74 6.76
C ALA A 227 1.83 -21.81 8.16
N SER A 228 2.20 -22.81 8.97
CA SER A 228 1.77 -22.97 10.36
C SER A 228 2.30 -21.91 11.33
N ASP A 229 3.26 -21.09 10.90
CA ASP A 229 3.74 -19.92 11.65
C ASP A 229 2.86 -18.69 11.41
N VAL A 230 2.07 -18.64 10.33
CA VAL A 230 1.10 -17.58 10.09
C VAL A 230 -0.12 -17.82 10.96
N ARG A 231 -0.12 -17.21 12.15
CA ARG A 231 -1.21 -17.28 13.11
C ARG A 231 -1.91 -15.94 13.16
N LEU A 232 -3.24 -15.96 13.07
CA LEU A 232 -4.01 -14.74 13.22
C LEU A 232 -4.09 -14.33 14.71
N PRO A 233 -3.96 -13.04 15.04
CA PRO A 233 -4.17 -12.55 16.40
C PRO A 233 -5.63 -12.71 16.84
N PHE A 234 -6.57 -12.58 15.91
CA PHE A 234 -8.01 -12.73 16.08
C PHE A 234 -8.60 -13.40 14.83
N ALA A 235 -9.75 -14.07 14.92
CA ALA A 235 -10.36 -14.73 13.76
C ALA A 235 -10.87 -13.75 12.68
N SER A 236 -11.11 -12.49 13.05
CA SER A 236 -11.28 -11.37 12.13
C SER A 236 -10.71 -10.09 12.71
N PHE A 237 -9.98 -9.31 11.91
CA PHE A 237 -9.41 -8.01 12.27
C PHE A 237 -9.09 -7.21 11.01
N ALA A 238 -8.69 -5.95 11.17
CA ALA A 238 -8.28 -5.09 10.07
C ALA A 238 -6.82 -4.66 10.20
N LEU A 239 -6.13 -4.53 9.06
CA LEU A 239 -4.84 -3.84 8.93
C LEU A 239 -5.04 -2.56 8.15
N THR A 240 -4.52 -1.43 8.63
CA THR A 240 -4.56 -0.16 7.90
C THR A 240 -3.17 0.28 7.48
N PHE A 241 -3.04 0.67 6.22
CA PHE A 241 -1.81 1.14 5.59
C PHE A 241 -2.01 2.52 4.99
N THR A 242 -1.07 3.42 5.26
CA THR A 242 -1.00 4.78 4.70
C THR A 242 0.32 5.06 3.98
N ASP A 243 1.20 4.05 3.89
CA ASP A 243 2.48 4.16 3.20
C ASP A 243 2.34 4.06 1.68
N ARG A 244 3.10 4.89 0.94
CA ARG A 244 3.02 4.96 -0.52
C ARG A 244 3.41 3.67 -1.23
N ALA A 245 4.29 2.84 -0.67
CA ALA A 245 4.64 1.57 -1.29
C ALA A 245 3.44 0.61 -1.32
N VAL A 246 2.64 0.57 -0.24
CA VAL A 246 1.40 -0.24 -0.20
C VAL A 246 0.28 0.42 -1.00
N LEU A 247 0.10 1.74 -0.86
CA LEU A 247 -0.97 2.46 -1.56
C LEU A 247 -0.82 2.38 -3.08
N SER A 248 0.40 2.53 -3.61
CA SER A 248 0.64 2.43 -5.06
C SER A 248 0.45 1.02 -5.63
N LEU A 249 0.68 -0.03 -4.83
CA LEU A 249 0.32 -1.41 -5.21
C LEU A 249 -1.21 -1.55 -5.31
N ALA A 250 -1.95 -1.03 -4.33
CA ALA A 250 -3.41 -1.05 -4.34
C ALA A 250 -4.01 -0.25 -5.51
N GLU A 251 -3.46 0.92 -5.81
CA GLU A 251 -3.86 1.76 -6.96
C GLU A 251 -3.69 1.01 -8.28
N ARG A 252 -2.53 0.37 -8.50
CA ARG A 252 -2.27 -0.47 -9.69
C ARG A 252 -3.15 -1.71 -9.74
N LEU A 253 -3.47 -2.32 -8.59
CA LEU A 253 -4.36 -3.47 -8.54
C LEU A 253 -5.80 -3.08 -8.92
N VAL A 254 -6.30 -1.97 -8.39
CA VAL A 254 -7.62 -1.43 -8.77
C VAL A 254 -7.64 -1.06 -10.24
N ALA A 255 -6.60 -0.39 -10.73
CA ALA A 255 -6.46 -0.02 -12.14
C ALA A 255 -6.45 -1.24 -13.08
N SER A 256 -5.87 -2.38 -12.67
CA SER A 256 -5.83 -3.58 -13.52
C SER A 256 -7.10 -4.42 -13.44
N THR A 257 -7.75 -4.50 -12.26
CA THR A 257 -8.86 -5.43 -12.02
C THR A 257 -10.24 -4.77 -11.99
N ARG A 258 -10.31 -3.45 -11.73
CA ARG A 258 -11.54 -2.67 -11.54
C ARG A 258 -11.49 -1.34 -12.31
N ARG A 259 -11.09 -1.38 -13.60
CA ARG A 259 -10.91 -0.20 -14.48
C ARG A 259 -12.08 0.78 -14.50
N HIS A 260 -13.30 0.29 -14.37
CA HIS A 260 -14.52 1.11 -14.40
C HIS A 260 -14.92 1.67 -13.02
N SER A 261 -14.16 1.38 -11.96
CA SER A 261 -14.42 1.93 -10.63
C SER A 261 -14.15 3.44 -10.63
N PRO A 262 -14.97 4.27 -9.95
CA PRO A 262 -14.70 5.70 -9.80
C PRO A 262 -13.37 5.97 -9.06
N VAL A 263 -12.89 4.99 -8.29
CA VAL A 263 -11.61 5.04 -7.58
C VAL A 263 -10.41 4.80 -8.51
N ALA A 264 -10.60 4.15 -9.67
CA ALA A 264 -9.51 3.85 -10.60
C ALA A 264 -8.85 5.14 -11.12
N GLY A 265 -7.52 5.19 -11.09
CA GLY A 265 -6.75 6.36 -11.50
C GLY A 265 -6.60 7.46 -10.43
N HIS A 266 -7.09 7.25 -9.22
CA HIS A 266 -6.90 8.20 -8.11
C HIS A 266 -5.85 7.71 -7.12
N PHE A 267 -5.18 8.65 -6.46
CA PHE A 267 -4.31 8.35 -5.33
C PHE A 267 -5.16 7.84 -4.16
N ALA A 268 -4.91 6.60 -3.74
CA ALA A 268 -5.40 6.07 -2.49
C ALA A 268 -4.77 6.85 -1.33
N ARG A 269 -5.57 7.11 -0.30
CA ARG A 269 -5.16 7.74 0.96
C ARG A 269 -4.99 6.70 2.05
N VAL A 270 -5.79 5.64 2.01
CA VAL A 270 -5.74 4.53 2.96
C VAL A 270 -6.09 3.23 2.25
N VAL A 271 -5.41 2.16 2.64
CA VAL A 271 -5.80 0.79 2.33
C VAL A 271 -6.13 0.10 3.65
N THR A 272 -7.37 -0.39 3.77
CA THR A 272 -7.80 -1.21 4.91
C THR A 272 -7.98 -2.64 4.43
N VAL A 273 -7.24 -3.59 5.01
CA VAL A 273 -7.38 -5.01 4.70
C VAL A 273 -8.08 -5.69 5.86
N PHE A 274 -9.32 -6.14 5.66
CA PHE A 274 -9.97 -7.04 6.60
C PHE A 274 -9.45 -8.44 6.36
N VAL A 275 -8.88 -9.01 7.42
CA VAL A 275 -8.27 -10.34 7.41
C VAL A 275 -9.15 -11.24 8.28
N SER A 276 -9.66 -12.31 7.68
CA SER A 276 -10.26 -13.42 8.39
C SER A 276 -9.64 -14.73 7.91
N GLY A 277 -9.83 -15.82 8.64
CA GLY A 277 -9.32 -17.11 8.22
C GLY A 277 -9.05 -18.06 9.36
N ASP A 278 -8.36 -19.14 9.02
CA ASP A 278 -7.97 -20.18 9.96
C ASP A 278 -6.61 -20.79 9.56
N THR A 279 -6.30 -21.99 10.05
CA THR A 279 -5.02 -22.67 9.79
C THR A 279 -4.83 -23.11 8.34
N HIS A 280 -5.88 -23.13 7.52
CA HIS A 280 -5.84 -23.61 6.13
C HIS A 280 -5.74 -22.46 5.12
N GLY A 281 -6.13 -21.24 5.50
CA GLY A 281 -6.12 -20.12 4.59
C GLY A 281 -6.54 -18.81 5.24
N LEU A 282 -6.12 -17.71 4.59
CA LEU A 282 -6.57 -16.36 4.89
C LEU A 282 -7.54 -15.90 3.81
N GLU A 283 -8.54 -15.13 4.20
CA GLU A 283 -9.42 -14.41 3.31
C GLU A 283 -9.23 -12.90 3.55
N LEU A 284 -8.92 -12.19 2.47
CA LEU A 284 -8.57 -10.78 2.48
C LEU A 284 -9.65 -9.98 1.75
N ARG A 285 -10.22 -8.98 2.43
CA ARG A 285 -10.99 -7.91 1.78
C ARG A 285 -10.17 -6.63 1.80
N ILE A 286 -9.61 -6.28 0.66
CA ILE A 286 -8.73 -5.13 0.48
C ILE A 286 -9.60 -3.94 0.05
N ALA A 287 -9.86 -3.04 0.99
CA ALA A 287 -10.58 -1.79 0.77
C ALA A 287 -9.59 -0.68 0.41
N VAL A 288 -9.70 -0.14 -0.79
CA VAL A 288 -8.84 0.96 -1.29
C VAL A 288 -9.66 2.24 -1.31
N ASP A 289 -9.24 3.25 -0.55
CA ASP A 289 -9.99 4.50 -0.40
C ASP A 289 -9.12 5.73 -0.70
N PRO A 290 -9.46 6.53 -1.73
CA PRO A 290 -8.93 7.88 -1.93
C PRO A 290 -9.40 8.91 -0.90
N LEU A 291 -10.36 8.54 -0.04
CA LEU A 291 -11.11 9.43 0.87
C LEU A 291 -11.82 10.56 0.13
N GLY A 292 -12.32 10.26 -1.08
CA GLY A 292 -13.11 11.16 -1.90
C GLY A 292 -14.61 11.09 -1.62
N SER A 293 -15.42 11.48 -2.61
CA SER A 293 -16.88 11.32 -2.59
C SER A 293 -17.32 9.86 -2.58
N ASP A 294 -16.62 9.02 -3.34
CA ASP A 294 -17.00 7.64 -3.57
C ASP A 294 -16.56 6.72 -2.41
N PRO A 295 -17.33 5.65 -2.12
CA PRO A 295 -16.93 4.65 -1.14
C PRO A 295 -15.66 3.90 -1.59
N PRO A 296 -14.98 3.22 -0.64
CA PRO A 296 -13.82 2.39 -0.96
C PRO A 296 -14.20 1.29 -1.95
N VAL A 297 -13.30 1.00 -2.89
CA VAL A 297 -13.41 -0.20 -3.74
C VAL A 297 -12.91 -1.40 -2.95
N ILE A 298 -13.70 -2.48 -2.95
CA ILE A 298 -13.37 -3.72 -2.25
C ILE A 298 -12.88 -4.77 -3.26
N LEU A 299 -11.69 -5.30 -3.00
CA LEU A 299 -11.10 -6.42 -3.73
C LEU A 299 -11.03 -7.62 -2.78
N GLU A 300 -11.30 -8.81 -3.31
CA GLU A 300 -11.31 -10.05 -2.55
C GLU A 300 -10.16 -10.95 -3.00
N HIS A 301 -9.47 -11.56 -2.06
CA HIS A 301 -8.41 -12.52 -2.35
C HIS A 301 -8.28 -13.56 -1.24
N SER A 302 -7.97 -14.80 -1.60
CA SER A 302 -7.68 -15.87 -0.66
C SER A 302 -6.22 -16.29 -0.73
N VAL A 303 -5.60 -16.47 0.44
CA VAL A 303 -4.22 -16.92 0.58
C VAL A 303 -4.24 -18.32 1.17
N PRO A 304 -4.00 -19.37 0.38
CA PRO A 304 -3.97 -20.73 0.92
C PRO A 304 -2.73 -20.93 1.81
N LEU A 305 -2.94 -21.48 3.01
CA LEU A 305 -1.89 -21.83 3.98
C LEU A 305 -1.62 -23.34 3.98
N VAL A 306 -1.72 -23.98 2.81
CA VAL A 306 -1.54 -25.43 2.63
C VAL A 306 -0.10 -25.83 2.31
N ALA A 307 0.70 -24.89 1.81
CA ALA A 307 2.10 -25.14 1.49
C ALA A 307 2.93 -25.34 2.77
N GLU A 308 3.90 -26.24 2.75
CA GLU A 308 4.82 -26.41 3.90
C GLU A 308 5.51 -25.10 4.27
N ARG A 309 5.83 -24.28 3.26
CA ARG A 309 6.46 -22.97 3.41
C ARG A 309 5.86 -21.95 2.47
N LEU A 310 5.70 -20.73 2.95
CA LEU A 310 5.39 -19.55 2.17
C LEU A 310 6.72 -18.94 1.72
N ARG A 311 7.02 -19.02 0.42
CA ARG A 311 8.25 -18.52 -0.22
C ARG A 311 7.89 -17.52 -1.31
N GLY A 312 7.72 -16.27 -0.92
CA GLY A 312 6.90 -15.35 -1.72
C GLY A 312 5.44 -15.85 -1.78
N ILE A 313 4.51 -14.98 -2.16
CA ILE A 313 3.11 -15.37 -2.29
C ILE A 313 2.74 -15.24 -3.76
N ASP A 314 3.23 -16.18 -4.54
CA ASP A 314 2.92 -16.31 -5.97
C ASP A 314 2.52 -17.76 -6.25
N PRO A 315 1.21 -18.07 -6.28
CA PRO A 315 0.74 -18.94 -7.34
C PRO A 315 1.07 -18.28 -8.68
N GLU A 316 1.53 -19.09 -9.64
CA GLU A 316 1.81 -18.71 -11.01
C GLU A 316 0.64 -17.90 -11.60
N GLY A 317 0.91 -16.70 -12.14
CA GLY A 317 -0.11 -15.81 -12.71
C GLY A 317 -0.76 -14.81 -11.73
N THR A 318 -0.28 -14.70 -10.48
CA THR A 318 -0.70 -13.62 -9.58
C THR A 318 -0.17 -12.27 -10.08
N PRO A 319 -1.02 -11.24 -10.25
CA PRO A 319 -0.55 -9.92 -10.67
C PRO A 319 0.48 -9.36 -9.66
N PRO A 320 1.61 -8.78 -10.11
CA PRO A 320 2.65 -8.26 -9.21
C PRO A 320 2.12 -7.30 -8.12
N PRO A 321 1.15 -6.40 -8.39
CA PRO A 321 0.56 -5.56 -7.35
C PRO A 321 -0.14 -6.36 -6.23
N LEU A 322 -0.85 -7.44 -6.59
CA LEU A 322 -1.53 -8.29 -5.62
C LEU A 322 -0.52 -9.07 -4.78
N ALA A 323 0.50 -9.66 -5.41
CA ALA A 323 1.57 -10.37 -4.72
C ALA A 323 2.25 -9.47 -3.66
N GLY A 324 2.56 -8.21 -4.01
CA GLY A 324 3.13 -7.24 -3.08
C GLY A 324 2.20 -6.87 -1.91
N LEU A 325 0.89 -6.69 -2.16
CA LEU A 325 -0.08 -6.42 -1.09
C LEU A 325 -0.21 -7.60 -0.13
N VAL A 326 -0.32 -8.81 -0.68
CA VAL A 326 -0.44 -10.04 0.07
C VAL A 326 0.83 -10.29 0.90
N HIS A 327 2.00 -10.01 0.34
CA HIS A 327 3.28 -10.01 1.05
C HIS A 327 3.29 -9.05 2.25
N ALA A 328 2.84 -7.81 2.05
CA ALA A 328 2.77 -6.80 3.13
C ALA A 328 1.81 -7.25 4.23
N VAL A 329 0.63 -7.77 3.87
CA VAL A 329 -0.38 -8.28 4.80
C VAL A 329 0.17 -9.44 5.62
N VAL A 330 0.68 -10.49 4.98
CA VAL A 330 1.22 -11.66 5.69
C VAL A 330 2.40 -11.29 6.58
N SER A 331 3.30 -10.42 6.10
CA SER A 331 4.40 -9.92 6.91
C SER A 331 3.91 -9.11 8.14
N ALA A 332 2.86 -8.32 7.98
CA ALA A 332 2.25 -7.58 9.09
C ALA A 332 1.54 -8.51 10.10
N VAL A 333 0.88 -9.57 9.64
CA VAL A 333 0.30 -10.61 10.52
C VAL A 333 1.37 -11.32 11.33
N LEU A 334 2.46 -11.71 10.67
CA LEU A 334 3.63 -12.31 11.35
C LEU A 334 4.23 -11.34 12.36
N TYR A 335 4.32 -10.04 12.03
CA TYR A 335 4.84 -9.03 12.94
C TYR A 335 3.94 -8.87 14.16
N ALA A 336 2.62 -8.71 13.95
CA ALA A 336 1.63 -8.56 15.02
C ALA A 336 1.59 -9.76 15.99
N THR A 337 2.00 -10.95 15.54
CA THR A 337 2.04 -12.17 16.35
C THR A 337 3.45 -12.62 16.76
N SER A 338 4.48 -11.88 16.35
CA SER A 338 5.88 -12.16 16.67
C SER A 338 6.23 -11.90 18.13
N ALA A 339 7.28 -12.55 18.62
CA ALA A 339 7.77 -12.30 19.97
C ALA A 339 8.45 -10.93 20.07
N GLY A 340 7.88 -10.02 20.87
CA GLY A 340 8.48 -8.73 21.21
C GLY A 340 8.00 -7.53 20.38
N ALA A 341 7.01 -7.70 19.49
CA ALA A 341 6.34 -6.58 18.84
C ALA A 341 5.59 -5.74 19.89
N PRO A 342 5.94 -4.46 20.09
CA PRO A 342 5.18 -3.59 20.97
C PRO A 342 3.88 -3.22 20.25
N ALA A 343 2.73 -3.62 20.77
CA ALA A 343 1.46 -3.06 20.32
C ALA A 343 1.14 -1.87 21.22
N GLU A 344 1.19 -0.65 20.68
CA GLU A 344 0.77 0.55 21.41
C GLU A 344 -0.74 0.73 21.23
N HIS A 345 -1.46 0.76 22.34
CA HIS A 345 -2.90 1.03 22.32
C HIS A 345 -3.12 2.54 22.30
N ARG A 346 -3.79 3.06 21.27
CA ARG A 346 -4.28 4.44 21.27
C ARG A 346 -5.80 4.43 21.16
N PRO A 347 -6.50 5.24 21.97
CA PRO A 347 -7.92 5.47 21.74
C PRO A 347 -8.11 6.09 20.36
N SER A 348 -9.13 5.64 19.63
CA SER A 348 -9.54 6.26 18.36
C SER A 348 -9.76 7.76 18.59
N SER A 349 -8.93 8.58 17.98
CA SER A 349 -9.07 10.03 18.03
C SER A 349 -10.23 10.44 17.12
N ALA A 350 -11.47 10.34 17.62
CA ALA A 350 -12.53 11.14 17.06
C ALA A 350 -12.17 12.60 17.31
N GLU A 351 -11.89 13.36 16.25
CA GLU A 351 -11.72 14.81 16.37
C GLU A 351 -12.98 15.40 17.02
N PRO A 352 -12.86 16.10 18.16
CA PRO A 352 -13.98 16.80 18.77
C PRO A 352 -14.26 18.05 17.94
N GLY A 353 -15.02 17.92 16.84
CA GLY A 353 -15.28 19.09 16.00
C GLY A 353 -16.23 18.93 14.81
N ARG A 354 -16.53 17.72 14.32
CA ARG A 354 -17.54 17.58 13.25
C ARG A 354 -18.92 17.40 13.87
N THR A 355 -19.69 18.48 13.92
CA THR A 355 -21.14 18.42 14.19
C THR A 355 -21.78 17.43 13.22
N GLY A 356 -22.11 16.23 13.72
CA GLY A 356 -22.73 15.15 12.95
C GLY A 356 -21.94 13.82 12.90
N SER A 357 -20.71 13.73 13.41
CA SER A 357 -20.05 12.42 13.54
C SER A 357 -20.63 11.64 14.73
N ALA A 358 -21.09 10.41 14.49
CA ALA A 358 -21.48 9.50 15.56
C ALA A 358 -20.33 9.37 16.59
N PRO A 359 -20.62 9.26 17.90
CA PRO A 359 -19.58 9.13 18.91
C PRO A 359 -18.69 7.91 18.64
N ALA A 360 -17.38 8.05 18.88
CA ALA A 360 -16.42 6.94 18.81
C ALA A 360 -16.90 5.77 19.66
N HIS A 361 -16.89 4.55 19.11
CA HIS A 361 -17.45 3.39 19.81
C HIS A 361 -16.46 2.89 20.87
N PRO A 362 -16.94 2.41 22.03
CA PRO A 362 -16.08 1.88 23.10
C PRO A 362 -15.17 0.70 22.70
N SER A 363 -15.44 0.05 21.56
CA SER A 363 -14.68 -1.10 21.04
C SER A 363 -13.82 -0.80 19.81
N ASP A 364 -13.72 0.46 19.35
CA ASP A 364 -12.84 0.85 18.24
C ASP A 364 -11.39 0.93 18.75
N GLU A 365 -10.84 -0.21 19.19
CA GLU A 365 -9.45 -0.30 19.63
C GLU A 365 -8.52 -0.31 18.41
N ILE A 366 -7.66 0.71 18.35
CA ILE A 366 -6.61 0.82 17.34
C ILE A 366 -5.28 0.42 18.00
N PHE A 367 -4.73 -0.69 17.53
CA PHE A 367 -3.39 -1.16 17.84
C PHE A 367 -2.42 -0.54 16.85
N HIS A 368 -1.48 0.25 17.32
CA HIS A 368 -0.40 0.73 16.48
C HIS A 368 0.72 -0.31 16.46
N LEU A 369 1.11 -0.73 15.26
CA LEU A 369 2.29 -1.54 15.02
C LEU A 369 3.45 -0.59 14.67
N PRO A 370 4.36 -0.32 15.62
CA PRO A 370 5.37 0.71 15.45
C PRO A 370 6.52 0.21 14.56
N GLY A 371 7.07 1.13 13.77
CA GLY A 371 8.37 0.97 13.14
C GLY A 371 9.49 1.27 14.11
N THR A 372 10.60 0.55 13.99
CA THR A 372 11.84 0.74 14.77
C THR A 372 12.78 1.78 14.16
N ILE A 373 12.47 2.25 12.96
CA ILE A 373 13.30 3.17 12.18
C ILE A 373 12.60 4.54 12.14
N ASP A 374 13.33 5.59 12.55
CA ASP A 374 12.89 6.97 12.39
C ASP A 374 12.62 7.30 10.91
N LEU A 375 11.57 8.07 10.62
CA LEU A 375 11.20 8.48 9.25
C LEU A 375 12.34 9.17 8.49
N SER A 376 13.20 9.96 9.17
CA SER A 376 14.43 10.52 8.59
C SER A 376 15.43 9.47 8.15
N ARG A 377 15.57 8.40 8.93
CA ARG A 377 16.45 7.29 8.60
C ARG A 377 15.84 6.45 7.49
N LEU A 378 14.55 6.12 7.55
CA LEU A 378 13.83 5.43 6.46
C LEU A 378 14.05 6.16 5.13
N ARG A 379 13.91 7.49 5.12
CA ARG A 379 14.19 8.32 3.94
C ARG A 379 15.59 8.08 3.40
N GLN A 380 16.62 8.14 4.24
CA GLN A 380 18.00 7.87 3.81
C GLN A 380 18.13 6.46 3.20
N LEU A 381 17.46 5.44 3.77
CA LEU A 381 17.47 4.08 3.21
C LEU A 381 16.83 4.06 1.82
N GLN A 382 15.66 4.69 1.66
CA GLN A 382 14.96 4.78 0.37
C GLN A 382 15.78 5.56 -0.67
N THR A 383 16.47 6.63 -0.27
CA THR A 383 17.38 7.37 -1.16
C THR A 383 18.60 6.53 -1.57
N LEU A 384 19.16 5.70 -0.68
CA LEU A 384 20.29 4.82 -1.00
C LEU A 384 19.92 3.69 -1.96
N GLU A 385 18.72 3.12 -1.84
CA GLU A 385 18.16 2.19 -2.84
C GLU A 385 18.03 2.87 -4.21
N ARG A 386 17.88 4.20 -4.19
CA ARG A 386 17.79 5.02 -5.39
C ARG A 386 19.14 5.47 -5.97
N VAL A 387 20.30 4.91 -5.62
CA VAL A 387 21.57 5.28 -6.30
C VAL A 387 21.93 4.28 -7.41
N PRO A 388 22.27 4.68 -8.66
CA PRO A 388 22.69 3.73 -9.70
C PRO A 388 24.01 3.05 -9.35
N SER A 389 24.10 1.75 -9.57
CA SER A 389 25.29 0.90 -9.34
C SER A 389 26.49 1.19 -10.26
N GLY A 390 26.54 2.35 -10.91
CA GLY A 390 27.54 2.71 -11.91
C GLY A 390 28.49 3.79 -11.42
N ARG A 391 29.71 3.36 -11.03
CA ARG A 391 30.91 4.18 -10.74
C ARG A 391 31.02 4.81 -9.34
N GLN A 392 31.18 3.98 -8.32
CA GLN A 392 32.12 4.21 -7.20
C GLN A 392 32.23 2.93 -6.36
N MET A 393 33.46 2.52 -6.04
CA MET A 393 33.84 1.26 -5.39
C MET A 393 33.49 1.16 -3.89
N LEU A 394 32.40 1.81 -3.43
CA LEU A 394 31.93 1.81 -2.04
C LEU A 394 30.43 1.49 -1.99
N HIS A 395 30.04 0.32 -2.49
CA HIS A 395 28.64 -0.07 -2.61
C HIS A 395 28.10 -0.60 -1.27
N ARG A 396 27.29 0.19 -0.57
CA ARG A 396 26.37 -0.35 0.44
C ARG A 396 25.23 -1.04 -0.31
N PHE A 397 24.82 -2.23 0.12
CA PHE A 397 23.64 -2.92 -0.41
C PHE A 397 22.65 -3.24 0.72
N LEU A 398 21.36 -3.17 0.40
CA LEU A 398 20.29 -3.48 1.35
C LEU A 398 20.22 -5.01 1.52
N VAL A 399 20.45 -5.47 2.74
CA VAL A 399 20.11 -6.83 3.14
C VAL A 399 18.64 -6.83 3.53
N ARG A 400 17.84 -7.63 2.82
CA ARG A 400 16.41 -7.80 3.12
C ARG A 400 16.21 -8.27 4.55
N GLY A 401 15.12 -7.81 5.16
CA GLY A 401 14.66 -8.33 6.44
C GLY A 401 14.36 -9.81 6.33
N HIS A 402 14.32 -10.54 7.43
CA HIS A 402 14.01 -11.97 7.41
C HIS A 402 13.45 -12.45 8.75
N TRP A 403 12.73 -13.56 8.68
CA TRP A 403 12.16 -14.23 9.84
C TRP A 403 13.10 -15.31 10.36
N ARG A 404 13.36 -15.29 11.66
CA ARG A 404 14.28 -16.23 12.31
C ARG A 404 13.62 -16.93 13.48
N ARG A 405 13.83 -18.24 13.58
CA ARG A 405 13.58 -18.98 14.82
C ARG A 405 14.74 -18.79 15.82
N PRO A 406 14.44 -18.61 17.10
CA PRO A 406 15.47 -18.61 18.13
C PRO A 406 16.12 -19.99 18.25
N GLY A 407 17.28 -20.06 18.91
CA GLY A 407 18.00 -21.33 19.06
C GLY A 407 17.18 -22.35 19.85
N LYS A 408 17.49 -23.66 19.68
CA LYS A 408 16.77 -24.78 20.33
C LYS A 408 16.68 -24.66 21.86
N ALA A 409 17.62 -23.98 22.49
CA ALA A 409 17.66 -23.76 23.94
C ALA A 409 16.73 -22.62 24.43
N ALA A 410 16.14 -21.83 23.54
CA ALA A 410 15.23 -20.75 23.93
C ALA A 410 13.87 -21.32 24.36
N LYS A 411 13.33 -20.82 25.48
CA LYS A 411 12.00 -21.22 25.98
C LYS A 411 10.86 -20.79 25.05
N ASP A 412 11.01 -19.63 24.42
CA ASP A 412 10.09 -19.14 23.40
C ASP A 412 10.65 -19.46 22.02
N GLN A 413 9.87 -20.21 21.23
CA GLN A 413 10.20 -20.64 19.86
C GLN A 413 9.46 -19.84 18.79
N ARG A 414 8.73 -18.79 19.17
CA ARG A 414 8.08 -17.87 18.23
C ARG A 414 9.10 -17.21 17.31
N LEU A 415 8.66 -16.92 16.09
CA LEU A 415 9.46 -16.20 15.12
C LEU A 415 9.83 -14.81 15.65
N ARG A 416 11.05 -14.39 15.31
CA ARG A 416 11.56 -13.05 15.54
C ARG A 416 11.83 -12.42 14.19
N TRP A 417 11.33 -11.21 14.01
CA TRP A 417 11.63 -10.42 12.84
C TRP A 417 13.01 -9.78 12.98
N ILE A 418 13.83 -9.90 11.94
CA ILE A 418 15.05 -9.13 11.78
C ILE A 418 14.78 -8.10 10.69
N GLU A 419 14.82 -6.83 11.07
CA GLU A 419 14.58 -5.70 10.17
C GLU A 419 15.62 -5.65 9.02
N PRO A 420 15.25 -5.11 7.84
CA PRO A 420 16.21 -4.85 6.77
C PRO A 420 17.34 -3.90 7.21
N TYR A 421 18.56 -4.14 6.74
CA TYR A 421 19.73 -3.32 7.10
C TYR A 421 20.74 -3.21 5.95
N TRP A 422 21.54 -2.14 5.93
CA TRP A 422 22.59 -1.96 4.90
C TRP A 422 23.90 -2.62 5.32
N LYS A 423 24.54 -3.30 4.37
CA LYS A 423 25.89 -3.87 4.53
C LYS A 423 26.85 -3.24 3.49
N GLY A 424 28.08 -2.93 3.90
CA GLY A 424 29.11 -2.31 3.06
C GLY A 424 30.09 -1.45 3.87
N PRO A 425 31.14 -0.88 3.25
CA PRO A 425 32.13 -0.06 3.96
C PRO A 425 31.49 1.13 4.68
N GLU A 426 31.86 1.36 5.94
CA GLU A 426 31.43 2.55 6.69
C GLU A 426 32.17 3.78 6.14
N LEU A 427 31.44 4.74 5.58
CA LEU A 427 31.90 6.13 5.58
C LEU A 427 31.71 6.64 7.01
N ALA A 428 32.74 6.49 7.84
CA ALA A 428 32.90 7.07 9.18
C ALA A 428 31.68 6.98 10.13
N ALA A 429 31.76 6.08 11.11
CA ALA A 429 31.19 6.20 12.46
C ALA A 429 29.96 7.13 12.61
N ILE A 430 28.77 6.65 12.24
CA ILE A 430 27.53 7.06 12.89
C ILE A 430 26.88 5.79 13.45
N ILE A 431 27.50 5.25 14.51
CA ILE A 431 26.78 4.46 15.49
C ILE A 431 26.00 5.46 16.34
N GLU A 432 24.89 5.97 15.82
CA GLU A 432 23.85 6.54 16.68
C GLU A 432 22.87 5.41 17.00
N LYS A 433 22.99 4.93 18.24
CA LYS A 433 21.98 4.09 18.88
C LYS A 433 20.62 4.76 18.71
N ALA A 434 19.64 4.04 18.17
CA ALA A 434 18.25 4.46 18.23
C ALA A 434 17.85 4.55 19.71
N TYR A 435 17.80 5.76 20.25
CA TYR A 435 17.23 5.99 21.57
C TYR A 435 15.71 5.98 21.42
N ARG A 436 15.04 5.06 22.11
CA ARG A 436 13.65 5.28 22.50
C ARG A 436 13.64 6.50 23.41
N LEU A 437 12.97 7.56 22.99
CA LEU A 437 12.44 8.53 23.95
C LEU A 437 11.38 7.77 24.76
N MET A 438 11.79 7.29 25.93
CA MET A 438 10.81 6.95 26.96
C MET A 438 10.22 8.27 27.51
N PRO A 439 8.94 8.24 27.93
CA PRO A 439 8.19 9.44 28.32
C PRO A 439 8.85 10.26 29.43
#